data_AF-A0AAW1TE73-F1
#
_entry.id   AF-A0AAW1TE73-F1
#
_cell.length_a   1.000
_cell.length_b   1.000
_cell.length_c   1.000
_cell.angle_alpha   90.00
_cell.angle_beta   90.00
_cell.angle_gamma   90.00
#
_symmetry.space_group_name_H-M   'P 1'
#
loop_
_entity.id
_entity.type
_entity.pdbx_description
1 polymer ?
#
loop_
_entity_poly.entity_id
_entity_poly.type
_entity_poly.pdbx_seq_one_letter_code
_entity_poly.pdbx_strand_id
1 'polypeptide(L)'
;MQAPQGAALPSEELRALQAAEQGLLNCLEWAAEAVEELGKVGSSDRGLVEDRTENFLKTIKEVEGTLAASIRKQETAEFAGSDSNMTSQPAQQSTFIPDKTTTYLTKPYWDERFASEESYEWCKSFEDFGHLLRPHFTPYDSILEIGAGNSSLSSQLAAELSNSYVCSLDISQVVAEKMQEQQLEQGASIQWQVGDMLCLPFCDASLDVVIEKGALDVFLGGPAEPLDPAPVAAARNAHCSP
;
A
#
# COMPACT_ATOMS: atom_id res chain seq x y z
N MET A 1 -5.25 -53.14 -3.21
CA MET A 1 -5.32 -51.78 -3.78
C MET A 1 -4.95 -50.82 -2.67
N GLN A 2 -3.79 -50.19 -2.75
CA GLN A 2 -3.38 -49.11 -1.83
C GLN A 2 -4.14 -47.84 -2.21
N ALA A 3 -4.66 -47.13 -1.21
CA ALA A 3 -5.25 -45.80 -1.36
C ALA A 3 -4.17 -44.80 -1.80
N PRO A 4 -4.52 -43.75 -2.58
CA PRO A 4 -3.56 -42.72 -2.94
C PRO A 4 -3.10 -42.00 -1.67
N GLN A 5 -1.78 -41.86 -1.51
CA GLN A 5 -1.19 -41.03 -0.46
C GLN A 5 -1.73 -39.60 -0.63
N GLY A 6 -2.39 -39.08 0.40
CA GLY A 6 -2.88 -37.70 0.40
C GLY A 6 -1.71 -36.75 0.23
N ALA A 7 -1.84 -35.80 -0.69
CA ALA A 7 -0.86 -34.73 -0.87
C ALA A 7 -0.68 -34.01 0.48
N ALA A 8 0.57 -33.88 0.94
CA ALA A 8 0.87 -33.09 2.12
C ALA A 8 0.37 -31.67 1.90
N LEU A 9 -0.28 -31.09 2.91
CA LEU A 9 -0.68 -29.69 2.85
C LEU A 9 0.57 -28.81 2.74
N PRO A 10 0.59 -27.80 1.85
CA PRO A 10 1.76 -26.93 1.67
C PRO A 10 2.09 -26.20 2.98
N SER A 11 3.37 -25.87 3.20
CA SER A 11 3.80 -25.14 4.40
C SER A 11 3.11 -23.78 4.50
N GLU A 12 3.11 -23.21 5.70
CA GLU A 12 2.59 -21.86 5.94
C GLU A 12 3.34 -20.81 5.10
N GLU A 13 4.64 -21.00 4.89
CA GLU A 13 5.49 -20.13 4.07
C GLU A 13 5.11 -20.22 2.58
N LEU A 14 4.92 -21.43 2.04
CA LEU A 14 4.48 -21.62 0.65
C LEU A 14 3.08 -21.05 0.42
N ARG A 15 2.16 -21.21 1.38
CA ARG A 15 0.81 -20.59 1.30
C ARG A 15 0.87 -19.07 1.31
N ALA A 16 1.74 -18.48 2.14
CA ALA A 16 1.92 -17.03 2.19
C ALA A 16 2.46 -16.50 0.84
N LEU A 17 3.42 -17.19 0.23
CA LEU A 17 3.95 -16.83 -1.08
C LEU A 17 2.90 -16.96 -2.20
N GLN A 18 2.13 -18.04 -2.21
CA GLN A 18 1.03 -18.23 -3.17
C GLN A 18 -0.08 -17.19 -3.02
N ALA A 19 -0.41 -16.81 -1.78
CA ALA A 19 -1.36 -15.73 -1.52
C ALA A 19 -0.83 -14.38 -2.01
N ALA A 20 0.46 -14.10 -1.80
CA ALA A 20 1.11 -12.91 -2.32
C ALA A 20 1.12 -12.87 -3.86
N GLU A 21 1.35 -14.00 -4.53
CA GLU A 21 1.34 -14.12 -6.00
C GLU A 21 -0.06 -13.83 -6.55
N GLN A 22 -1.09 -14.41 -5.93
CA GLN A 22 -2.47 -14.16 -6.32
C GLN A 22 -2.87 -12.69 -6.09
N GLY A 23 -2.44 -12.07 -4.99
CA GLY A 23 -2.66 -10.65 -4.74
C GLY A 23 -2.03 -9.77 -5.82
N LEU A 24 -0.82 -10.11 -6.24
CA LEU A 24 -0.09 -9.37 -7.27
C LEU A 24 -0.74 -9.51 -8.67
N LEU A 25 -1.25 -10.70 -9.00
CA LEU A 25 -2.02 -10.94 -10.23
C LEU A 25 -3.32 -10.12 -10.25
N ASN A 26 -4.02 -10.04 -9.12
CA ASN A 26 -5.22 -9.21 -9.03
C ASN A 26 -4.89 -7.72 -9.21
N CYS A 27 -3.77 -7.24 -8.65
CA CYS A 27 -3.30 -5.88 -8.88
C CYS A 27 -2.95 -5.62 -10.36
N LEU A 28 -2.43 -6.61 -11.09
CA LEU A 28 -2.14 -6.49 -12.53
C LEU A 28 -3.40 -6.34 -13.37
N GLU A 29 -4.41 -7.17 -13.12
CA GLU A 29 -5.68 -7.09 -13.84
C GLU A 29 -6.33 -5.72 -13.63
N TRP A 30 -6.33 -5.22 -12.39
CA TRP A 30 -6.90 -3.91 -12.08
C TRP A 30 -6.08 -2.76 -12.65
N ALA A 31 -4.75 -2.82 -12.59
CA ALA A 31 -3.90 -1.83 -13.23
C ALA A 31 -4.21 -1.75 -14.73
N ALA A 32 -4.45 -2.88 -15.40
CA ALA A 32 -4.86 -2.90 -16.80
C ALA A 32 -6.23 -2.25 -17.03
N GLU A 33 -7.22 -2.50 -16.16
CA GLU A 33 -8.54 -1.86 -16.22
C GLU A 33 -8.48 -0.34 -15.98
N ALA A 34 -7.75 0.10 -14.94
CA ALA A 34 -7.57 1.51 -14.61
C ALA A 34 -6.93 2.28 -15.78
N VAL A 35 -6.00 1.65 -16.49
CA VAL A 35 -5.35 2.20 -17.68
C VAL A 35 -6.32 2.31 -18.85
N GLU A 36 -7.15 1.29 -19.07
CA GLU A 36 -8.18 1.33 -20.10
C GLU A 36 -9.17 2.48 -19.85
N GLU A 37 -9.57 2.68 -18.58
CA GLU A 37 -10.45 3.77 -18.16
C GLU A 37 -9.77 5.14 -18.30
N LEU A 38 -8.50 5.28 -17.90
CA LEU A 38 -7.73 6.50 -18.11
C LEU A 38 -7.57 6.84 -19.60
N GLY A 39 -7.43 5.83 -20.47
CA GLY A 39 -7.38 6.00 -21.93
C GLY A 39 -8.68 6.55 -22.55
N LYS A 40 -9.80 6.50 -21.81
CA LYS A 40 -11.10 7.08 -22.18
C LYS A 40 -11.21 8.55 -21.75
N VAL A 41 -10.38 9.01 -20.80
CA VAL A 41 -10.32 10.41 -20.36
C VAL A 41 -9.46 11.20 -21.34
N GLY A 42 -10.11 12.03 -22.18
CA GLY A 42 -9.40 12.85 -23.15
C GLY A 42 -8.62 13.98 -22.49
N SER A 43 -7.28 13.97 -22.57
CA SER A 43 -6.45 15.13 -22.25
C SER A 43 -5.06 15.06 -22.89
N SER A 44 -4.39 16.20 -22.88
CA SER A 44 -3.07 16.53 -23.43
C SER A 44 -1.93 15.61 -22.96
N ASP A 45 -2.14 14.84 -21.88
CA ASP A 45 -1.12 14.07 -21.17
C ASP A 45 -1.24 12.55 -21.36
N ARG A 46 -2.05 12.11 -22.34
CA ARG A 46 -2.27 10.68 -22.64
C ARG A 46 -0.97 9.89 -22.78
N GLY A 47 0.04 10.44 -23.45
CA GLY A 47 1.34 9.78 -23.61
C GLY A 47 2.11 9.61 -22.30
N LEU A 48 1.99 10.56 -21.37
CA LEU A 48 2.63 10.46 -20.05
C LEU A 48 1.95 9.39 -19.18
N VAL A 49 0.62 9.30 -19.26
CA VAL A 49 -0.14 8.26 -18.57
C VAL A 49 0.18 6.87 -19.14
N GLU A 50 0.24 6.75 -20.47
CA GLU A 50 0.65 5.51 -21.15
C GLU A 50 2.09 5.10 -20.76
N ASP A 51 3.07 6.00 -20.78
CA ASP A 51 4.46 5.70 -20.41
C ASP A 51 4.61 5.31 -18.93
N ARG A 52 3.97 6.03 -18.00
CA ARG A 52 4.01 5.72 -16.56
C ARG A 52 3.34 4.37 -16.28
N THR A 53 2.26 4.09 -16.99
CA THR A 53 1.57 2.81 -16.94
C THR A 53 2.47 1.66 -17.41
N GLU A 54 3.09 1.80 -18.59
CA GLU A 54 3.95 0.75 -19.14
C GLU A 54 5.10 0.42 -18.19
N ASN A 55 5.70 1.45 -17.57
CA ASN A 55 6.73 1.27 -16.56
C ASN A 55 6.21 0.54 -15.32
N PHE A 56 5.03 0.93 -14.81
CA PHE A 56 4.41 0.27 -13.67
C PHE A 56 4.11 -1.22 -13.96
N LEU A 57 3.49 -1.51 -15.10
CA LEU A 57 3.21 -2.90 -15.52
C LEU A 57 4.48 -3.72 -15.71
N LYS A 58 5.57 -3.10 -16.18
CA LYS A 58 6.87 -3.77 -16.29
C LYS A 58 7.43 -4.13 -14.91
N THR A 59 7.41 -3.19 -13.96
CA THR A 59 7.86 -3.45 -12.58
C THR A 59 7.06 -4.56 -11.93
N ILE A 60 5.73 -4.56 -12.09
CA ILE A 60 4.91 -5.63 -11.50
C ILE A 60 5.26 -7.00 -12.11
N LYS A 61 5.45 -7.10 -13.43
CA LYS A 61 5.89 -8.36 -14.08
C LYS A 61 7.25 -8.86 -13.59
N GLU A 62 8.17 -7.94 -13.26
CA GLU A 62 9.48 -8.29 -12.68
C GLU A 62 9.33 -8.85 -11.26
N VAL A 63 8.44 -8.26 -10.45
CA VAL A 63 8.12 -8.75 -9.10
C VAL A 63 7.42 -10.10 -9.18
N GLU A 64 6.43 -10.27 -10.07
CA GLU A 64 5.74 -11.53 -10.34
C GLU A 64 6.73 -12.64 -10.69
N GLY A 65 7.67 -12.37 -11.62
CA GLY A 65 8.70 -13.34 -12.00
C GLY A 65 9.60 -13.75 -10.84
N THR A 66 9.95 -12.80 -9.97
CA THR A 66 10.76 -13.05 -8.77
C THR A 66 10.01 -13.88 -7.72
N LEU A 67 8.71 -13.61 -7.56
CA LEU A 67 7.85 -14.33 -6.64
C LEU A 67 7.58 -15.76 -7.12
N ALA A 68 7.26 -15.94 -8.41
CA ALA A 68 7.13 -17.25 -9.04
C ALA A 68 8.42 -18.08 -8.96
N ALA A 69 9.60 -17.44 -9.04
CA ALA A 69 10.87 -18.12 -8.80
C ALA A 69 11.05 -18.56 -7.34
N SER A 70 10.60 -17.74 -6.39
CA SER A 70 10.65 -18.05 -4.95
C SER A 70 9.69 -19.18 -4.58
N ILE A 71 8.47 -19.19 -5.14
CA ILE A 71 7.49 -20.27 -5.00
C ILE A 71 8.08 -21.59 -5.50
N ARG A 72 8.58 -21.62 -6.74
CA ARG A 72 9.22 -22.83 -7.30
C ARG A 72 10.37 -23.34 -6.43
N LYS A 73 11.17 -22.43 -5.86
CA LYS A 73 12.27 -22.79 -4.97
C LYS A 73 11.75 -23.43 -3.68
N GLN A 74 10.70 -22.88 -3.07
CA GLN A 74 10.04 -23.45 -1.89
C GLN A 74 9.41 -24.83 -2.19
N GLU A 75 8.70 -24.98 -3.32
CA GLU A 75 8.12 -26.26 -3.75
C GLU A 75 9.21 -27.34 -3.92
N THR A 76 10.37 -26.99 -4.50
CA THR A 76 11.50 -27.93 -4.62
C THR A 76 12.15 -28.27 -3.28
N ALA A 77 12.14 -27.34 -2.31
CA ALA A 77 12.68 -27.56 -0.97
C ALA A 77 11.77 -28.46 -0.13
N GLU A 78 10.45 -28.28 -0.20
CA GLU A 78 9.46 -29.15 0.46
C GLU A 78 9.49 -30.59 -0.09
N PHE A 79 9.77 -30.78 -1.39
CA PHE A 79 9.93 -32.11 -1.98
C PHE A 79 11.25 -32.81 -1.57
N ALA A 80 12.27 -32.05 -1.16
CA ALA A 80 13.60 -32.56 -0.83
C ALA A 80 13.83 -32.76 0.68
N GLY A 81 12.97 -32.24 1.56
CA GLY A 81 13.18 -32.27 3.01
C GLY A 81 11.95 -32.71 3.78
N SER A 82 11.91 -33.97 4.20
CA SER A 82 11.18 -34.37 5.41
C SER A 82 12.10 -34.21 6.62
N ASP A 83 11.58 -33.55 7.66
CA ASP A 83 12.10 -33.35 9.01
C ASP A 83 12.69 -31.96 9.30
N SER A 84 11.92 -31.09 9.95
CA SER A 84 12.04 -30.86 11.42
C SER A 84 11.17 -29.70 11.90
N ASN A 85 10.79 -29.85 13.17
CA ASN A 85 9.88 -29.06 13.97
C ASN A 85 10.50 -27.71 14.40
N MET A 86 9.75 -26.61 14.34
CA MET A 86 10.11 -25.38 15.06
C MET A 86 8.87 -24.75 15.72
N THR A 87 8.97 -24.63 17.04
CA THR A 87 7.96 -24.09 17.96
C THR A 87 7.76 -22.59 17.74
N SER A 88 6.55 -22.15 17.44
CA SER A 88 6.19 -20.72 17.41
C SER A 88 5.67 -20.27 18.78
N GLN A 89 6.23 -19.18 19.30
CA GLN A 89 5.70 -18.46 20.47
C GLN A 89 4.41 -17.71 20.10
N PRO A 90 3.48 -17.48 21.04
CA PRO A 90 2.20 -16.85 20.72
C PRO A 90 2.38 -15.34 20.50
N ALA A 91 1.98 -14.86 19.32
CA ALA A 91 1.88 -13.44 19.01
C ALA A 91 0.79 -12.78 19.88
N GLN A 92 1.10 -11.62 20.45
CA GLN A 92 0.14 -10.77 21.16
C GLN A 92 -0.97 -10.36 20.17
N GLN A 93 -2.22 -10.64 20.51
CA GLN A 93 -3.39 -10.21 19.74
C GLN A 93 -3.42 -8.68 19.67
N SER A 94 -3.27 -8.15 18.44
CA SER A 94 -3.41 -6.72 18.14
C SER A 94 -4.85 -6.28 18.41
N THR A 95 -5.03 -5.30 19.28
CA THR A 95 -6.33 -4.72 19.67
C THR A 95 -6.99 -3.88 18.56
N PHE A 96 -6.33 -3.70 17.42
CA PHE A 96 -6.80 -2.81 16.34
C PHE A 96 -7.23 -3.53 15.07
N ILE A 97 -7.23 -4.87 15.03
CA ILE A 97 -7.78 -5.61 13.88
C ILE A 97 -9.30 -5.64 14.03
N PRO A 98 -10.07 -4.97 13.16
CA PRO A 98 -11.53 -4.97 13.25
C PRO A 98 -12.11 -6.31 12.79
N ASP A 99 -13.27 -6.67 13.33
CA ASP A 99 -13.99 -7.91 12.97
C ASP A 99 -14.45 -7.93 11.49
N LYS A 100 -14.56 -6.75 10.87
CA LYS A 100 -15.00 -6.58 9.48
C LYS A 100 -14.04 -5.67 8.74
N THR A 101 -13.65 -6.06 7.53
CA THR A 101 -12.79 -5.26 6.63
C THR A 101 -13.41 -3.92 6.28
N THR A 102 -14.74 -3.85 6.14
CA THR A 102 -15.47 -2.60 5.87
C THR A 102 -15.28 -1.54 6.95
N THR A 103 -14.88 -1.91 8.16
CA THR A 103 -14.61 -0.95 9.24
C THR A 103 -13.44 -0.03 8.91
N TYR A 104 -12.46 -0.51 8.14
CA TYR A 104 -11.35 0.32 7.66
C TYR A 104 -11.82 1.47 6.76
N LEU A 105 -13.00 1.38 6.13
CA LEU A 105 -13.57 2.46 5.31
C LEU A 105 -14.09 3.65 6.15
N THR A 106 -14.05 3.56 7.48
CA THR A 106 -14.69 4.54 8.35
C THR A 106 -13.65 5.41 9.06
N LYS A 107 -13.76 6.73 8.88
CA LYS A 107 -12.93 7.72 9.60
C LYS A 107 -12.92 7.50 11.13
N PRO A 108 -14.04 7.19 11.81
CA PRO A 108 -14.04 6.97 13.26
C PRO A 108 -13.11 5.85 13.74
N TYR A 109 -12.99 4.76 12.97
CA TYR A 109 -12.04 3.68 13.30
C TYR A 109 -10.60 4.20 13.32
N TRP A 110 -10.21 4.97 12.31
CA TRP A 110 -8.88 5.56 12.22
C TRP A 110 -8.63 6.60 13.31
N ASP A 111 -9.59 7.48 13.58
CA ASP A 111 -9.49 8.45 14.68
C ASP A 111 -9.24 7.75 16.03
N GLU A 112 -9.98 6.68 16.35
CA GLU A 112 -9.82 5.91 17.59
C GLU A 112 -8.44 5.24 17.67
N ARG A 113 -8.01 4.63 16.57
CA ARG A 113 -6.69 3.99 16.48
C ARG A 113 -5.57 5.01 16.68
N PHE A 114 -5.58 6.10 15.93
CA PHE A 114 -4.52 7.12 15.99
C PHE A 114 -4.49 7.90 17.31
N ALA A 115 -5.61 7.99 18.03
CA ALA A 115 -5.65 8.57 19.37
C ALA A 115 -4.79 7.80 20.39
N SER A 116 -4.49 6.51 20.13
CA SER A 116 -3.77 5.65 21.09
C SER A 116 -2.47 5.06 20.54
N GLU A 117 -2.36 4.87 19.22
CA GLU A 117 -1.17 4.31 18.57
C GLU A 117 -0.19 5.44 18.18
N GLU A 118 1.03 5.41 18.73
CA GLU A 118 2.05 6.44 18.48
C GLU A 118 2.65 6.36 17.08
N SER A 119 2.97 5.15 16.62
CA SER A 119 3.52 4.93 15.29
C SER A 119 3.18 3.51 14.83
N TYR A 120 2.95 3.34 13.54
CA TYR A 120 2.72 2.04 12.94
C TYR A 120 3.15 2.04 11.47
N GLU A 121 3.84 0.97 11.07
CA GLU A 121 4.20 0.76 9.67
C GLU A 121 3.30 -0.32 9.08
N TRP A 122 2.34 0.10 8.27
CA TRP A 122 1.58 -0.83 7.45
C TRP A 122 2.47 -1.35 6.31
N CYS A 123 2.43 -2.67 6.06
CA CYS A 123 3.28 -3.41 5.12
C CYS A 123 4.77 -3.44 5.50
N LYS A 124 5.53 -2.41 5.11
CA LYS A 124 7.00 -2.36 5.18
C LYS A 124 7.48 -0.96 5.54
N SER A 125 8.67 -0.86 6.13
CA SER A 125 9.29 0.42 6.45
C SER A 125 10.02 0.98 5.22
N PHE A 126 10.28 2.29 5.19
CA PHE A 126 11.05 2.89 4.10
C PHE A 126 12.47 2.32 3.96
N GLU A 127 13.06 1.76 5.03
CA GLU A 127 14.34 1.06 4.94
C GLU A 127 14.26 -0.18 4.02
N ASP A 128 13.13 -0.88 4.05
CA ASP A 128 12.92 -2.11 3.26
C ASP A 128 12.81 -1.82 1.76
N PHE A 129 12.13 -0.74 1.36
CA PHE A 129 11.79 -0.48 -0.05
C PHE A 129 12.31 0.85 -0.61
N GLY A 130 12.93 1.71 0.19
CA GLY A 130 13.38 3.04 -0.25
C GLY A 130 14.38 2.97 -1.41
N HIS A 131 15.14 1.87 -1.53
CA HIS A 131 16.03 1.63 -2.67
C HIS A 131 15.30 1.52 -4.02
N LEU A 132 14.03 1.12 -3.99
CA LEU A 132 13.16 1.08 -5.17
C LEU A 132 12.62 2.46 -5.51
N LEU A 133 12.40 3.32 -4.51
CA LEU A 133 11.85 4.65 -4.75
C LEU A 133 12.91 5.69 -5.16
N ARG A 134 14.12 5.62 -4.60
CA ARG A 134 15.23 6.57 -4.84
C ARG A 134 15.46 6.93 -6.32
N PRO A 135 15.43 5.98 -7.28
CA PRO A 135 15.63 6.31 -8.69
C PRO A 135 14.54 7.21 -9.30
N HIS A 136 13.39 7.35 -8.63
CA HIS A 136 12.22 8.09 -9.11
C HIS A 136 12.08 9.48 -8.50
N PHE A 137 12.98 9.86 -7.59
CA PHE A 137 12.94 11.16 -6.94
C PHE A 137 14.06 12.07 -7.39
N THR A 138 13.76 13.37 -7.40
CA THR A 138 14.74 14.44 -7.38
C THR A 138 14.69 15.19 -6.05
N PRO A 139 15.79 15.83 -5.62
CA PRO A 139 15.79 16.62 -4.39
C PRO A 139 14.80 17.80 -4.38
N TYR A 140 14.16 18.14 -5.50
CA TYR A 140 13.27 19.30 -5.63
C TYR A 140 11.82 18.90 -5.90
N ASP A 141 11.51 17.61 -5.85
CA ASP A 141 10.16 17.14 -6.13
C ASP A 141 9.18 17.66 -5.08
N SER A 142 7.95 17.89 -5.54
CA SER A 142 6.77 18.05 -4.71
C SER A 142 6.08 16.70 -4.54
N ILE A 143 6.14 16.18 -3.31
CA ILE A 143 5.76 14.81 -2.95
C ILE A 143 4.52 14.86 -2.05
N LEU A 144 3.51 14.07 -2.38
CA LEU A 144 2.34 13.82 -1.55
C LEU A 144 2.28 12.35 -1.14
N GLU A 145 2.26 12.07 0.17
CA GLU A 145 1.88 10.77 0.70
C GLU A 145 0.39 10.79 1.06
N ILE A 146 -0.44 9.97 0.39
CA ILE A 146 -1.88 9.84 0.68
C ILE A 146 -2.15 8.68 1.63
N GLY A 147 -3.08 8.87 2.57
CA GLY A 147 -3.35 7.91 3.64
C GLY A 147 -2.11 7.64 4.49
N ALA A 148 -1.36 8.71 4.81
CA ALA A 148 -0.05 8.61 5.46
C ALA A 148 -0.12 7.97 6.85
N GLY A 149 -1.26 8.07 7.54
CA GLY A 149 -1.44 7.58 8.90
C GLY A 149 -0.35 8.11 9.84
N ASN A 150 0.13 7.25 10.73
CA ASN A 150 1.25 7.52 11.64
C ASN A 150 2.55 6.79 11.20
N SER A 151 2.73 6.62 9.89
CA SER A 151 3.95 6.08 9.29
C SER A 151 5.08 7.11 9.33
N SER A 152 6.31 6.61 9.35
CA SER A 152 7.53 7.39 9.25
C SER A 152 7.99 7.65 7.80
N LEU A 153 7.23 7.21 6.79
CA LEU A 153 7.64 7.34 5.39
C LEU A 153 7.90 8.80 4.98
N SER A 154 6.93 9.70 5.19
CA SER A 154 7.10 11.13 4.90
C SER A 154 8.29 11.76 5.64
N SER A 155 8.55 11.39 6.90
CA SER A 155 9.68 11.96 7.64
C SER A 155 11.03 11.45 7.16
N GLN A 156 11.12 10.18 6.78
CA GLN A 156 12.32 9.63 6.17
C GLN A 156 12.57 10.23 4.77
N LEU A 157 11.52 10.42 3.96
CA LEU A 157 11.63 11.10 2.68
C LEU A 157 12.10 12.54 2.83
N ALA A 158 11.52 13.31 3.75
CA ALA A 158 11.91 14.70 4.00
C ALA A 158 13.36 14.81 4.52
N ALA A 159 13.82 13.85 5.33
CA ALA A 159 15.19 13.80 5.81
C ALA A 159 16.20 13.47 4.70
N GLU A 160 15.83 12.59 3.77
CA GLU A 160 16.70 12.20 2.65
C GLU A 160 16.70 13.24 1.51
N LEU A 161 15.56 13.87 1.25
CA LEU A 161 15.34 14.84 0.16
C LEU A 161 15.20 16.26 0.72
N SER A 162 16.29 16.80 1.28
CA SER A 162 16.27 18.03 2.08
C SER A 162 15.77 19.31 1.40
N ASN A 163 15.67 19.34 0.07
CA ASN A 163 15.14 20.48 -0.70
C ASN A 163 13.73 20.22 -1.27
N SER A 164 13.14 19.07 -0.98
CA SER A 164 11.83 18.67 -1.51
C SER A 164 10.70 19.32 -0.73
N TYR A 165 9.55 19.43 -1.37
CA TYR A 165 8.30 19.70 -0.68
C TYR A 165 7.65 18.35 -0.35
N VAL A 166 7.46 18.03 0.93
CA VAL A 166 6.76 16.81 1.35
C VAL A 166 5.47 17.17 2.07
N CYS A 167 4.36 16.62 1.60
CA CYS A 167 3.06 16.73 2.23
C CYS A 167 2.47 15.35 2.54
N SER A 168 1.94 15.19 3.74
CA SER A 168 1.18 14.02 4.17
C SER A 168 -0.30 14.38 4.24
N LEU A 169 -1.13 13.53 3.65
CA LEU A 169 -2.60 13.67 3.66
C LEU A 169 -3.24 12.44 4.29
N ASP A 170 -4.17 12.67 5.20
CA ASP A 170 -4.99 11.61 5.79
C ASP A 170 -6.41 12.11 6.06
N ILE A 171 -7.39 11.20 6.05
CA ILE A 171 -8.79 11.53 6.38
C ILE A 171 -8.94 11.83 7.87
N SER A 172 -8.06 11.29 8.73
CA SER A 172 -8.10 11.48 10.17
C SER A 172 -7.44 12.79 10.60
N GLN A 173 -8.24 13.70 11.18
CA GLN A 173 -7.72 14.89 11.83
C GLN A 173 -6.81 14.56 13.02
N VAL A 174 -7.10 13.46 13.75
CA VAL A 174 -6.34 13.05 14.93
C VAL A 174 -4.88 12.76 14.57
N VAL A 175 -4.65 12.03 13.48
CA VAL A 175 -3.28 11.70 13.06
C VAL A 175 -2.56 12.89 12.47
N ALA A 176 -3.26 13.73 11.68
CA ALA A 176 -2.67 14.92 11.11
C ALA A 176 -2.15 15.89 12.18
N GLU A 177 -2.95 16.16 13.21
CA GLU A 177 -2.55 17.03 14.33
C GLU A 177 -1.42 16.40 15.14
N LYS A 178 -1.55 15.12 15.50
CA LYS A 178 -0.54 14.39 16.27
C LYS A 178 0.82 14.37 15.58
N MET A 179 0.86 14.03 14.29
CA MET A 179 2.10 13.96 13.53
C MET A 179 2.68 15.35 13.26
N GLN A 180 1.83 16.36 13.08
CA GLN A 180 2.26 17.76 12.95
C GLN A 180 2.94 18.29 14.23
N GLU A 181 2.47 17.88 15.41
CA GLU A 181 3.13 18.19 16.68
C GLU A 181 4.47 17.47 16.81
N GLN A 182 4.50 16.15 16.60
CA GLN A 182 5.71 15.32 16.71
C GLN A 182 6.83 15.80 15.77
N GLN A 183 6.51 16.14 14.52
CA GLN A 183 7.51 16.60 13.56
C GLN A 183 8.07 17.99 13.90
N LEU A 184 7.25 18.87 14.52
CA LEU A 184 7.68 20.20 14.92
C LEU A 184 8.75 20.09 16.01
N GLU A 185 8.59 19.14 16.93
CA GLU A 185 9.59 18.82 17.95
C GLU A 185 10.89 18.26 17.35
N GLN A 186 10.78 17.52 16.25
CA GLN A 186 11.92 16.90 15.55
C GLN A 186 12.58 17.85 14.53
N GLY A 187 11.98 19.00 14.24
CA GLY A 187 12.47 19.96 13.24
C GLY A 187 12.32 19.48 11.79
N ALA A 188 11.43 18.53 11.52
CA ALA A 188 11.15 18.06 10.17
C ALA A 188 10.18 19.00 9.44
N SER A 189 10.46 19.29 8.17
CA SER A 189 9.65 20.20 7.34
C SER A 189 8.68 19.43 6.46
N ILE A 190 7.60 18.90 7.05
CA ILE A 190 6.54 18.19 6.33
C ILE A 190 5.22 18.96 6.53
N GLN A 191 4.44 19.11 5.46
CA GLN A 191 3.10 19.69 5.55
C GLN A 191 2.08 18.60 5.86
N TRP A 192 1.15 18.85 6.78
CA TRP A 192 0.03 17.95 7.04
C TRP A 192 -1.28 18.57 6.57
N GLN A 193 -2.08 17.77 5.87
CA GLN A 193 -3.39 18.15 5.37
C GLN A 193 -4.41 17.09 5.74
N VAL A 194 -5.51 17.50 6.37
CA VAL A 194 -6.69 16.64 6.51
C VAL A 194 -7.45 16.65 5.19
N GLY A 195 -7.73 15.48 4.62
CA GLY A 195 -8.41 15.38 3.34
C GLY A 195 -8.82 13.96 2.96
N ASP A 196 -9.79 13.86 2.06
CA ASP A 196 -10.20 12.60 1.44
C ASP A 196 -9.31 12.36 0.21
N MET A 197 -8.65 11.19 0.15
CA MET A 197 -7.78 10.84 -0.98
C MET A 197 -8.55 10.67 -2.30
N LEU A 198 -9.87 10.45 -2.25
CA LEU A 198 -10.75 10.43 -3.42
C LEU A 198 -11.09 11.84 -3.91
N CYS A 199 -10.78 12.88 -3.12
CA CYS A 199 -11.05 14.29 -3.41
C CYS A 199 -9.85 15.17 -3.00
N LEU A 200 -8.75 15.03 -3.72
CA LEU A 200 -7.50 15.69 -3.38
C LEU A 200 -7.61 17.23 -3.45
N PRO A 201 -7.25 17.97 -2.38
CA PRO A 201 -7.34 19.43 -2.33
C PRO A 201 -6.14 20.12 -3.00
N PHE A 202 -5.69 19.60 -4.14
CA PHE A 202 -4.53 20.09 -4.87
C PHE A 202 -4.92 20.50 -6.29
N CYS A 203 -4.19 21.46 -6.86
CA CYS A 203 -4.41 21.85 -8.24
C CYS A 203 -3.94 20.74 -9.19
N ASP A 204 -4.59 20.63 -10.36
CA ASP A 204 -4.12 19.74 -11.42
C ASP A 204 -2.65 20.03 -11.76
N ALA A 205 -1.87 18.95 -11.91
CA ALA A 205 -0.44 19.01 -12.24
C ALA A 205 0.42 19.85 -11.27
N SER A 206 0.05 19.95 -9.98
CA SER A 206 0.83 20.68 -8.97
C SER A 206 1.79 19.83 -8.14
N LEU A 207 1.82 18.52 -8.36
CA LEU A 207 2.65 17.56 -7.63
C LEU A 207 3.47 16.72 -8.61
N ASP A 208 4.73 16.46 -8.27
CA ASP A 208 5.63 15.65 -9.09
C ASP A 208 5.44 14.16 -8.81
N VAL A 209 5.28 13.82 -7.52
CA VAL A 209 5.13 12.43 -7.04
C VAL A 209 3.99 12.31 -6.03
N VAL A 210 3.17 11.26 -6.20
CA VAL A 210 2.17 10.83 -5.22
C VAL A 210 2.51 9.41 -4.81
N ILE A 211 2.58 9.17 -3.51
CA ILE A 211 2.89 7.88 -2.90
C ILE A 211 1.69 7.43 -2.09
N GLU A 212 1.37 6.15 -2.21
CA GLU A 212 0.36 5.47 -1.41
C GLU A 212 0.98 4.20 -0.84
N LYS A 213 0.73 3.92 0.44
CA LYS A 213 1.21 2.72 1.12
C LYS A 213 0.13 2.13 2.03
N GLY A 214 -0.70 1.26 1.46
CA GLY A 214 -1.74 0.53 2.18
C GLY A 214 -3.06 1.28 2.34
N ALA A 215 -3.14 2.50 1.78
CA ALA A 215 -4.39 3.27 1.77
C ALA A 215 -5.38 2.66 0.78
N LEU A 216 -4.92 2.15 -0.37
CA LEU A 216 -5.80 1.49 -1.34
C LEU A 216 -6.30 0.13 -0.81
N ASP A 217 -5.49 -0.60 -0.02
CA ASP A 217 -5.90 -1.88 0.59
C ASP A 217 -7.16 -1.75 1.45
N VAL A 218 -7.36 -0.58 2.06
CA VAL A 218 -8.55 -0.25 2.86
C VAL A 218 -9.81 -0.22 2.00
N PHE A 219 -9.71 0.37 0.81
CA PHE A 219 -10.81 0.50 -0.15
C PHE A 219 -11.13 -0.79 -0.88
N LEU A 220 -10.08 -1.57 -1.09
CA LEU A 220 -10.08 -2.76 -1.92
C LEU A 220 -10.55 -4.01 -1.14
N GLY A 221 -10.77 -3.89 0.16
CA GLY A 221 -11.10 -5.02 1.02
C GLY A 221 -9.81 -5.78 1.32
N GLY A 222 -9.41 -5.76 2.60
CA GLY A 222 -8.19 -6.42 3.04
C GLY A 222 -8.12 -7.90 2.62
N PRO A 223 -7.00 -8.59 2.90
CA PRO A 223 -6.56 -9.84 2.25
C PRO A 223 -7.52 -11.06 2.30
N ALA A 224 -8.69 -10.94 2.94
CA ALA A 224 -9.68 -11.99 3.13
C ALA A 224 -10.90 -11.91 2.20
N GLU A 225 -11.16 -10.80 1.50
CA GLU A 225 -12.32 -10.70 0.58
C GLU A 225 -11.91 -10.37 -0.86
N PRO A 226 -12.62 -10.91 -1.87
CA PRO A 226 -12.40 -10.52 -3.26
C PRO A 226 -12.60 -9.01 -3.42
N LEU A 227 -11.69 -8.39 -4.16
CA LEU A 227 -11.73 -6.96 -4.50
C LEU A 227 -13.10 -6.59 -5.10
N ASP A 228 -13.91 -5.79 -4.39
CA ASP A 228 -15.14 -5.20 -4.92
C ASP A 228 -14.88 -3.71 -5.24
N PRO A 229 -14.98 -3.27 -6.50
CA PRO A 229 -14.76 -1.86 -6.89
C PRO A 229 -15.98 -0.95 -6.64
N ALA A 230 -17.17 -1.51 -6.34
CA ALA A 230 -18.39 -0.73 -6.11
C ALA A 230 -18.29 0.28 -4.95
N PRO A 231 -17.64 -0.02 -3.80
CA PRO A 231 -17.46 0.92 -2.70
C PRO A 231 -16.63 2.16 -3.10
N VAL A 232 -15.60 1.99 -3.94
CA VAL A 232 -14.71 3.09 -4.38
C VAL A 232 -15.45 4.05 -5.29
N ALA A 233 -16.18 3.52 -6.28
CA ALA A 233 -16.98 4.33 -7.20
C ALA A 233 -18.13 5.06 -6.48
N ALA A 234 -18.75 4.43 -5.48
CA ALA A 234 -19.79 5.04 -4.66
C ALA A 234 -19.23 6.14 -3.73
N ALA A 235 -18.06 5.92 -3.11
CA ALA A 235 -17.42 6.89 -2.23
C ALA A 235 -17.00 8.17 -2.98
N ARG A 236 -16.43 8.03 -4.19
CA ARG A 236 -16.05 9.15 -5.06
C ARG A 236 -17.22 10.07 -5.41
N ASN A 237 -18.37 9.49 -5.74
CA ASN A 237 -19.56 10.25 -6.15
C ASN A 237 -20.27 10.97 -4.99
N ALA A 238 -19.98 10.60 -3.73
CA ALA A 238 -20.63 11.18 -2.56
C ALA A 238 -19.86 12.35 -1.93
N HIS A 239 -18.54 12.43 -2.12
CA HIS A 239 -17.67 13.35 -1.37
C HIS A 239 -17.09 14.50 -2.19
N CYS A 240 -17.02 14.39 -3.51
CA CYS A 240 -16.67 15.51 -4.39
C CYS A 240 -17.95 16.15 -4.95
N SER A 241 -18.46 17.20 -4.30
CA SER A 241 -19.30 18.19 -5.00
C SER A 241 -18.40 19.30 -5.56
N PRO A 242 -18.73 19.89 -6.73
CA PRO A 242 -18.01 21.03 -7.28
C PRO A 242 -18.05 22.26 -6.36
#